data_AF-A0A3S1IHZ7-F1
#
_entry.id   AF-A0A3S1IHZ7-F1
#
_cell.length_a   1.000
_cell.length_b   1.000
_cell.length_c   1.000
_cell.angle_alpha   90.00
_cell.angle_beta   90.00
_cell.angle_gamma   90.00
#
_symmetry.space_group_name_H-M   'P 1'
#
loop_
_entity.id
_entity.type
_entity.pdbx_description
1 polymer ?
#
loop_
_entity_poly.entity_id
_entity_poly.type
_entity_poly.pdbx_seq_one_letter_code
_entity_poly.pdbx_strand_id
1 'polypeptide(L)' 'MKTVLCYGDSLTWGYDAASLDRHPLKDRWPSVLQATLGGDIQVIAEGLNGRTTAFDDHLAGADRNGARVLPTVLMT' A
#
# COMPACT_ATOMS: atom_id res chain seq x y z
N MET A 1 8.28 -2.46 -20.11
CA MET A 1 8.14 -2.64 -18.65
C MET A 1 6.88 -1.91 -18.21
N LYS A 2 5.92 -2.61 -17.60
CA LYS A 2 4.71 -1.99 -17.04
C LYS A 2 4.90 -1.80 -15.54
N THR A 3 4.29 -0.76 -14.97
CA THR A 3 4.33 -0.52 -13.53
C THR A 3 2.92 -0.54 -12.97
N VAL A 4 2.72 -1.22 -11.85
CA VAL A 4 1.45 -1.33 -11.14
C VAL A 4 1.63 -0.78 -9.73
N LEU A 5 0.84 0.25 -9.38
CA LEU A 5 0.79 0.78 -8.03
C LEU A 5 -0.36 0.13 -7.26
N CYS A 6 -0.04 -0.54 -6.16
CA CYS A 6 -1.01 -1.04 -5.20
C CYS A 6 -1.20 -0.01 -4.08
N TYR A 7 -2.13 0.93 -4.26
CA TYR A 7 -2.41 2.02 -3.33
C TYR A 7 -3.56 1.64 -2.37
N GLY A 8 -3.28 1.42 -1.09
CA GLY A 8 -4.30 0.96 -0.15
C GLY A 8 -3.97 1.21 1.32
N ASP A 9 -4.67 0.49 2.20
CA ASP A 9 -4.62 0.66 3.65
C ASP A 9 -3.77 -0.45 4.33
N SER A 10 -4.16 -0.84 5.55
CA SER A 10 -3.51 -1.91 6.31
C SER A 10 -3.56 -3.27 5.61
N LEU A 11 -4.58 -3.53 4.79
CA LEU A 11 -4.70 -4.77 4.01
C LEU A 11 -3.60 -4.85 2.94
N THR A 12 -3.25 -3.71 2.34
CA THR A 12 -2.13 -3.61 1.39
C THR A 12 -0.78 -3.55 2.09
N TRP A 13 -0.69 -2.88 3.24
CA TRP A 13 0.52 -2.88 4.05
C TRP A 13 0.87 -4.30 4.53
N GLY A 14 -0.15 -5.12 4.77
CA GLY A 14 -0.06 -6.49 5.25
C GLY A 14 -0.11 -6.56 6.77
N TYR A 15 -1.14 -5.97 7.39
CA TYR A 15 -1.31 -6.03 8.85
C TYR A 15 -1.78 -7.42 9.29
N ASP A 16 -1.03 -8.03 10.20
CA ASP A 16 -1.34 -9.32 10.80
C ASP A 16 -2.08 -9.11 12.13
N ALA A 17 -3.37 -9.46 12.15
CA ALA A 17 -4.19 -9.32 13.36
C ALA A 17 -3.79 -10.27 14.50
N ALA A 18 -3.08 -11.36 14.22
CA ALA A 18 -2.67 -12.32 15.26
C ALA A 18 -1.44 -11.82 16.03
N SER A 19 -0.44 -11.31 15.31
CA SER A 19 0.79 -10.78 15.90
C SER A 19 0.73 -9.29 16.20
N LEU A 20 -0.28 -8.58 15.68
CA LEU A 20 -0.41 -7.11 15.69
C LEU A 20 0.76 -6.40 14.97
N ASP A 21 1.43 -7.10 14.07
CA ASP A 21 2.59 -6.63 13.32
C ASP A 21 2.36 -6.76 11.80
N ARG A 22 3.42 -6.79 11.01
CA ARG A 22 3.40 -6.89 9.55
C ARG A 22 3.64 -8.32 9.08
N HIS A 23 2.82 -8.79 8.17
CA HIS A 23 3.09 -10.02 7.42
C HIS A 23 4.48 -9.98 6.77
N PRO A 24 5.19 -11.12 6.71
CA PRO A 24 6.44 -11.25 5.96
C PRO A 24 6.28 -10.76 4.53
N LEU A 25 7.34 -10.20 3.94
CA LEU A 25 7.27 -9.57 2.62
C LEU A 25 6.62 -10.48 1.57
N LYS A 26 7.03 -11.76 1.51
CA LYS A 26 6.52 -12.74 0.55
C LYS A 26 5.02 -13.04 0.67
N ASP A 27 4.42 -12.78 1.83
CA ASP A 27 3.03 -13.11 2.13
C ASP A 27 2.08 -11.93 1.88
N ARG A 28 2.62 -10.73 1.58
CA ARG A 28 1.82 -9.55 1.25
C ARG A 28 1.29 -9.68 -0.18
N TRP A 29 0.01 -9.38 -0.39
CA TRP A 29 -0.62 -9.57 -1.70
C TRP A 29 0.08 -8.84 -2.87
N PRO A 30 0.68 -7.63 -2.73
CA PRO A 30 1.43 -7.02 -3.82
C PRO A 30 2.70 -7.80 -4.19
N SER A 31 3.35 -8.43 -3.20
CA SER A 31 4.54 -9.27 -3.43
C SER A 31 4.18 -10.60 -4.08
N VAL A 32 3.05 -11.20 -3.69
CA VAL A 32 2.50 -12.38 -4.37
C VAL A 32 2.14 -12.04 -5.82
N LEU A 33 1.55 -10.86 -6.06
CA LEU A 33 1.23 -10.36 -7.40
C LEU A 33 2.51 -10.19 -8.24
N GLN A 34 3.55 -9.55 -7.70
CA GLN A 34 4.85 -9.40 -8.37
C GLN A 34 5.45 -10.75 -8.78
N ALA A 35 5.45 -11.72 -7.86
CA ALA A 35 6.00 -13.06 -8.14
C ALA A 35 5.19 -13.80 -9.20
N THR A 36 3.87 -13.58 -9.26
CA THR A 36 2.96 -14.23 -10.21
C THR A 36 3.05 -13.62 -11.62
N LEU A 37 3.16 -12.30 -11.70
CA LEU A 37 3.20 -11.56 -12.97
C LEU A 37 4.57 -11.61 -13.66
N GLY A 38 5.66 -11.87 -12.91
CA GLY A 38 7.01 -12.02 -13.46
C GLY A 38 7.72 -10.69 -13.76
N GLY A 39 8.88 -10.78 -14.42
CA GLY A 39 9.87 -9.69 -14.51
C GLY A 39 9.51 -8.51 -15.43
N ASP A 40 8.49 -8.64 -16.29
CA ASP A 40 8.08 -7.55 -17.20
C ASP A 40 7.18 -6.49 -16.53
N ILE A 41 6.75 -6.77 -15.30
CA ILE A 41 5.89 -5.92 -14.48
C ILE A 41 6.61 -5.57 -13.18
N GLN A 42 6.66 -4.28 -12.85
CA GLN A 42 7.09 -3.79 -11.56
C GLN A 42 5.86 -3.47 -10.71
N VAL A 43 5.73 -4.11 -9.55
CA VAL A 43 4.67 -3.82 -8.57
C VAL A 43 5.25 -2.95 -7.46
N ILE A 44 4.59 -1.82 -7.20
CA ILE A 44 4.93 -0.89 -6.12
C ILE A 44 3.83 -0.99 -5.06
N ALA A 45 4.19 -1.37 -3.85
CA ALA A 45 3.26 -1.50 -2.73
C ALA A 45 3.22 -0.20 -1.91
N GLU A 46 2.08 0.49 -1.93
CA GLU A 46 1.81 1.72 -1.20
C GLU A 46 0.65 1.50 -0.22
N GLY A 47 0.92 0.75 0.85
CA GLY A 47 -0.04 0.48 1.92
C GLY A 47 0.22 1.36 3.15
N LEU A 48 -0.81 2.05 3.65
CA LEU A 48 -0.73 2.88 4.85
C LEU A 48 -1.84 2.50 5.84
N ASN A 49 -1.47 1.99 7.01
CA ASN A 49 -2.45 1.62 8.04
C ASN A 49 -3.35 2.80 8.40
N GLY A 50 -4.67 2.59 8.27
CA GLY A 50 -5.68 3.61 8.53
C GLY A 50 -5.91 4.61 7.39
N ARG A 51 -5.31 4.43 6.20
CA ARG A 51 -5.62 5.25 5.02
C ARG A 51 -7.12 5.22 4.76
N THR A 52 -7.69 6.41 4.58
CA THR A 52 -9.08 6.60 4.15
C THR A 52 -9.09 6.92 2.65
N THR A 53 -10.27 6.85 2.02
CA THR A 53 -10.40 7.26 0.62
C THR A 53 -10.14 8.75 0.43
N ALA A 54 -10.91 9.61 1.11
CA ALA A 54 -10.81 11.06 1.00
C ALA A 54 -11.20 11.80 2.29
N PHE A 55 -11.04 11.14 3.45
CA PHE A 55 -11.41 11.68 4.76
C PHE A 55 -10.18 12.04 5.58
N ASP A 56 -10.21 13.21 6.20
CA ASP A 56 -9.10 13.67 7.02
C ASP A 56 -9.11 12.99 8.40
N ASP A 57 -7.93 12.55 8.81
CA ASP A 57 -7.62 12.15 10.18
C ASP A 57 -6.62 13.16 10.74
N HIS A 58 -7.12 14.12 11.51
CA HIS A 58 -6.30 15.18 12.10
C HIS A 58 -5.55 14.74 13.36
N LEU A 59 -5.75 13.50 13.82
CA LEU A 59 -5.12 12.96 15.03
C LEU A 59 -3.99 11.99 14.71
N ALA A 60 -3.90 11.51 13.47
CA ALA A 60 -2.80 10.65 13.03
C ALA A 60 -1.49 11.42 12.83
N GLY A 61 -0.37 10.74 13.08
CA GLY A 61 0.97 11.28 12.82
C GLY A 61 1.36 11.34 11.34
N ALA A 62 0.49 10.90 10.43
CA ALA A 62 0.69 10.97 8.99
C ALA A 62 -0.64 11.30 8.29
N ASP A 63 -0.54 11.91 7.12
CA ASP A 63 -1.71 12.17 6.30
C ASP A 63 -2.29 10.86 5.74
N ARG A 64 -3.50 10.53 6.19
CA ARG A 64 -4.23 9.32 5.81
C ARG A 64 -5.27 9.56 4.71
N ASN A 65 -5.43 10.79 4.24
CA ASN A 65 -6.36 11.10 3.17
C ASN A 65 -5.78 10.63 1.82
N GLY A 66 -6.30 9.52 1.30
CA GLY A 66 -5.81 8.91 0.07
C GLY A 66 -5.86 9.85 -1.14
N ALA A 67 -6.95 10.59 -1.31
CA ALA A 67 -7.12 11.53 -2.43
C ALA A 67 -6.12 12.70 -2.37
N ARG A 68 -5.74 13.17 -1.18
CA ARG A 68 -4.77 14.26 -1.00
C ARG A 68 -3.33 13.80 -1.24
N VAL A 69 -2.99 12.58 -0.82
CA VAL A 69 -1.61 12.06 -0.89
C VAL A 69 -1.30 11.39 -2.23
N LEU A 70 -2.29 10.79 -2.90
CA LEU A 70 -2.08 10.08 -4.18
C LEU A 70 -1.39 10.93 -5.26
N PRO A 71 -1.73 12.21 -5.49
CA PRO A 71 -1.01 13.06 -6.45
C PRO A 71 0.49 13.19 -6.13
N THR A 72 0.87 13.30 -4.85
CA THR A 72 2.27 13.36 -4.43
C THR A 72 3.00 12.05 -4.73
N VAL A 73 2.34 10.91 -4.52
CA VAL A 73 2.89 9.58 -4.81
C VAL A 73 3.06 9.34 -6.32
N LEU A 74 2.19 9.92 -7.14
CA LEU A 74 2.22 9.79 -8.60
C LEU A 74 3.10 10.83 -9.31
N MET A 75 3.58 11.86 -8.60
CA MET A 75 4.40 12.92 -9.20
C MET A 75 5.77 12.37 -9.61
N THR A 76 6.20 12.69 -10.83
CA THR A 76 7.48 12.25 -11.43
C THR A 76 8.28 13.42 -11.97
#